data_AF-A0A951VG11-F1
#
_entry.id   AF-A0A951VG11-F1
#
_cell.length_a   1.000
_cell.length_b   1.000
_cell.length_c   1.000
_cell.angle_alpha   90.00
_cell.angle_beta   90.00
_cell.angle_gamma   90.00
#
_symmetry.space_group_name_H-M   'P 1'
#
loop_
_entity.id
_entity.type
_entity.pdbx_description
1 polymer ?
#
loop_
_entity_poly.entity_id
_entity_poly.type
_entity_poly.pdbx_seq_one_letter_code
_entity_poly.pdbx_strand_id
1 'polypeptide(L)'
;MENQNINLEQLITNPIFKTFYTIGLIDEIALRNCIIKSEYSQLRKTQSQLSAIFDLSEKYHLSYDAINTILFRPRLKKPLPLGEVGEGLN
;
A
#
# COMPACT_ATOMS: atom_id res chain seq x y z
N MET A 1 -11.72 -9.49 -14.19
CA MET A 1 -11.44 -9.03 -12.81
C MET A 1 -11.79 -7.56 -12.75
N GLU A 2 -12.92 -7.23 -12.14
CA GLU A 2 -13.32 -5.83 -11.94
C GLU A 2 -12.27 -5.13 -11.07
N ASN A 3 -11.70 -4.03 -11.58
CA ASN A 3 -10.95 -3.10 -10.75
C ASN A 3 -11.96 -2.46 -9.79
N GLN A 4 -12.19 -3.09 -8.64
CA GLN A 4 -12.86 -2.42 -7.54
C GLN A 4 -12.00 -1.22 -7.18
N ASN A 5 -12.48 -0.03 -7.53
CA ASN A 5 -11.90 1.22 -7.13
C ASN A 5 -12.16 1.36 -5.62
N ILE A 6 -11.35 0.67 -4.81
CA ILE A 6 -11.46 0.68 -3.36
C ILE A 6 -11.15 2.10 -2.92
N ASN A 7 -12.18 2.83 -2.51
CA ASN A 7 -12.01 4.14 -1.94
C ASN A 7 -11.40 3.99 -0.54
N LEU A 8 -10.10 4.27 -0.43
CA LEU A 8 -9.34 4.20 0.82
C LEU A 8 -9.96 5.05 1.93
N GLU A 9 -10.56 6.19 1.61
CA GLU A 9 -11.20 7.07 2.61
C GLU A 9 -12.41 6.40 3.24
N GLN A 10 -13.21 5.70 2.43
CA GLN A 10 -14.36 4.92 2.91
C GLN A 10 -13.92 3.72 3.75
N LEU A 11 -12.79 3.11 3.41
CA LEU A 11 -12.25 1.99 4.17
C LEU A 11 -11.75 2.43 5.56
N ILE A 12 -10.99 3.52 5.63
CA ILE A 12 -10.43 4.05 6.88
C ILE A 12 -11.53 4.55 7.84
N THR A 13 -12.61 5.10 7.29
CA THR A 13 -13.75 5.58 8.09
C THR A 13 -14.70 4.46 8.54
N ASN A 14 -14.50 3.23 8.06
CA ASN A 14 -15.34 2.10 8.44
C ASN A 14 -15.05 1.66 9.90
N PRO A 15 -16.08 1.55 10.76
CA PRO A 15 -15.90 1.15 12.15
C PRO A 15 -15.27 -0.25 12.31
N ILE A 16 -15.53 -1.18 11.37
CA ILE A 16 -14.95 -2.52 11.36
C ILE A 16 -13.43 -2.44 11.12
N PHE A 17 -13.00 -1.55 10.23
CA PHE A 17 -11.58 -1.31 9.98
C PHE A 17 -10.88 -0.81 11.24
N LYS A 18 -11.54 0.09 11.98
CA LYS A 18 -11.03 0.55 13.28
C LYS A 18 -10.90 -0.59 14.29
N THR A 19 -11.86 -1.52 14.33
CA THR A 19 -11.74 -2.72 15.17
C THR A 19 -10.53 -3.56 14.77
N PHE A 20 -10.37 -3.89 13.49
CA PHE A 20 -9.22 -4.67 12.99
C PHE A 20 -7.88 -3.98 13.25
N TYR A 21 -7.84 -2.65 13.13
CA TYR A 21 -6.69 -1.85 13.50
C TYR A 21 -6.35 -2.02 14.99
N THR A 22 -7.34 -1.87 15.88
CA THR A 22 -7.11 -1.96 17.34
C THR A 22 -6.65 -3.34 17.82
N ILE A 23 -7.01 -4.41 17.11
CA ILE A 23 -6.59 -5.78 17.44
C ILE A 23 -5.32 -6.23 16.70
N GLY A 24 -4.64 -5.33 15.99
CA GLY A 24 -3.36 -5.59 15.35
C GLY A 24 -3.42 -6.46 14.08
N LEU A 25 -4.60 -6.61 13.47
CA LEU A 25 -4.76 -7.36 12.21
C LEU A 25 -4.37 -6.54 10.97
N ILE A 26 -4.08 -5.25 11.13
CA ILE A 26 -3.71 -4.35 10.05
C ILE A 26 -2.23 -4.01 10.18
N ASP A 27 -1.47 -4.31 9.13
CA ASP A 27 -0.10 -3.83 9.01
C ASP A 27 -0.10 -2.32 8.75
N GLU A 28 0.23 -1.55 9.79
CA GLU A 28 0.27 -0.09 9.75
C GLU A 28 1.26 0.45 8.72
N ILE A 29 2.39 -0.24 8.55
CA ILE A 29 3.43 0.17 7.59
C ILE A 29 2.90 -0.03 6.18
N ALA A 30 2.26 -1.16 5.91
CA ALA A 30 1.63 -1.43 4.62
C ALA A 30 0.50 -0.42 4.33
N LEU A 31 -0.33 -0.10 5.32
CA LEU A 31 -1.40 0.89 5.20
C LEU A 31 -0.85 2.28 4.88
N ARG A 32 0.11 2.78 5.67
CA ARG A 32 0.78 4.06 5.41
C ARG A 32 1.37 4.11 4.00
N ASN A 33 2.05 3.05 3.59
CA ASN A 33 2.66 2.96 2.26
C ASN A 33 1.59 2.96 1.14
N CYS A 34 0.41 2.40 1.39
CA CYS A 34 -0.73 2.46 0.47
C CYS A 34 -1.26 3.90 0.33
N ILE A 35 -1.43 4.59 1.46
CA ILE A 35 -1.87 6.00 1.48
C ILE A 35 -0.89 6.89 0.73
N ILE A 36 0.42 6.77 1.00
CA ILE A 36 1.48 7.53 0.32
C ILE A 36 1.40 7.34 -1.20
N LYS A 37 1.18 6.11 -1.69
CA LYS A 37 1.02 5.84 -3.14
C LYS A 37 -0.21 6.49 -3.74
N SER A 38 -1.33 6.45 -3.02
CA SER A 38 -2.58 7.08 -3.44
C SER A 38 -2.40 8.60 -3.57
N GLU A 39 -1.84 9.23 -2.54
CA GLU A 39 -1.56 10.67 -2.55
C GLU A 39 -0.58 11.06 -3.64
N TYR A 40 0.52 10.32 -3.80
CA TYR A 40 1.46 10.53 -4.91
C TYR A 40 0.76 10.53 -6.27
N SER A 41 -0.17 9.58 -6.50
CA SER A 41 -0.94 9.53 -7.74
C SER A 41 -1.80 10.77 -7.95
N GLN A 42 -2.34 11.37 -6.88
CA GLN A 42 -3.08 12.63 -6.96
C GLN A 42 -2.14 13.82 -7.23
N LEU A 43 -1.03 13.92 -6.49
CA LEU A 43 -0.05 15.01 -6.66
C LEU A 43 0.52 15.03 -8.08
N ARG A 44 0.83 13.86 -8.66
CA ARG A 44 1.37 13.76 -10.02
C ARG A 44 0.45 14.28 -11.12
N LYS A 45 -0.84 14.53 -10.84
CA LYS A 45 -1.76 15.18 -11.79
C LYS A 45 -1.47 16.66 -11.98
N THR A 46 -0.88 17.32 -10.99
CA THR A 46 -0.71 18.78 -10.97
C THR A 46 0.74 19.23 -10.82
N GLN A 47 1.61 18.40 -10.27
CA GLN A 47 2.98 18.79 -9.94
C GLN A 47 4.04 17.78 -10.41
N SER A 48 5.29 18.26 -10.50
CA SER A 48 6.44 17.46 -10.94
C SER A 48 6.70 16.28 -9.99
N GLN A 49 7.43 15.27 -10.47
CA GLN A 49 7.79 14.12 -9.63
C GLN A 49 8.63 14.54 -8.42
N LEU A 50 9.59 15.45 -8.62
CA LEU A 50 10.47 15.92 -7.56
C LEU A 50 9.68 16.70 -6.50
N SER A 51 8.77 17.58 -6.92
CA SER A 51 7.87 18.31 -6.02
C SER A 51 6.97 17.36 -5.23
N ALA A 52 6.37 16.36 -5.89
CA ALA A 52 5.49 15.41 -5.22
C ALA A 52 6.25 14.56 -4.19
N ILE A 53 7.49 14.15 -4.49
CA ILE A 53 8.33 13.42 -3.53
C ILE A 53 8.72 14.32 -2.37
N PHE A 54 9.06 15.59 -2.62
CA PHE A 54 9.36 16.58 -1.58
C PHE A 54 8.18 16.75 -0.61
N ASP A 55 6.97 17.02 -1.14
CA ASP A 55 5.76 17.20 -0.32
C ASP A 55 5.45 15.98 0.54
N LEU A 56 5.63 14.77 0.00
CA LEU A 56 5.42 13.52 0.73
C LEU A 56 6.51 13.27 1.78
N SER A 57 7.78 13.58 1.47
CA SER A 57 8.90 13.48 2.40
C SER A 57 8.64 14.34 3.64
N GLU A 58 8.26 15.60 3.42
CA GLU A 58 7.92 16.54 4.49
C GLU A 58 6.70 16.07 5.30
N LYS A 59 5.61 15.71 4.62
CA LYS A 59 4.34 15.33 5.27
C LYS A 59 4.46 14.09 6.16
N TYR A 60 5.22 13.09 5.72
CA TYR A 60 5.34 11.81 6.43
C TYR A 60 6.62 11.71 7.29
N HIS A 61 7.46 12.75 7.30
CA HIS A 61 8.76 12.77 7.97
C HIS A 61 9.63 11.55 7.60
N LEU A 62 9.62 11.18 6.32
CA LEU A 62 10.40 10.09 5.77
C LEU A 62 11.48 10.65 4.83
N SER A 63 12.63 9.99 4.74
CA SER A 63 13.65 10.38 3.77
C SER A 63 13.17 10.22 2.33
N TYR A 64 13.79 10.97 1.40
CA TYR A 64 13.56 10.81 -0.04
C TYR A 64 13.73 9.36 -0.50
N ASP A 65 14.74 8.66 0.02
CA ASP A 65 14.99 7.24 -0.30
C ASP A 65 13.89 6.33 0.22
N ALA A 66 13.34 6.62 1.40
CA ALA A 66 12.21 5.87 1.94
C ALA A 66 10.96 6.09 1.08
N ILE A 67 10.65 7.34 0.70
CA ILE A 67 9.55 7.65 -0.21
C ILE A 67 9.75 6.96 -1.57
N ASN A 68 10.94 7.06 -2.16
CA ASN A 68 11.26 6.39 -3.42
C ASN A 68 11.10 4.87 -3.33
N THR A 69 11.56 4.26 -2.23
CA THR A 69 11.37 2.84 -1.97
C THR A 69 9.88 2.51 -1.87
N ILE A 70 9.10 3.30 -1.14
CA ILE A 70 7.66 3.08 -1.02
C ILE A 70 6.99 3.12 -2.40
N LEU A 71 7.26 4.15 -3.20
CA LEU A 71 6.62 4.39 -4.48
C LEU A 71 7.03 3.39 -5.56
N PHE A 72 8.32 3.09 -5.66
CA PHE A 72 8.90 2.41 -6.82
C PHE A 72 9.49 1.04 -6.54
N ARG A 73 9.43 0.54 -5.30
CA ARG A 73 9.94 -0.81 -4.99
C ARG A 73 9.24 -1.85 -5.87
N PRO A 74 9.99 -2.59 -6.70
CA PRO A 74 9.41 -3.66 -7.49
C PRO A 74 8.82 -4.71 -6.56
N ARG A 75 7.60 -5.15 -6.83
CA ARG A 75 7.03 -6.30 -6.13
C ARG A 75 7.83 -7.52 -6.55
N LEU A 76 8.62 -8.08 -5.63
CA LEU A 76 9.14 -9.42 -5.79
C LEU A 76 7.92 -10.35 -5.86
N LYS A 77 7.63 -10.88 -7.04
CA LYS A 77 6.68 -11.97 -7.19
C LYS A 77 7.30 -13.17 -6.47
N LYS A 78 7.04 -13.32 -5.17
CA LYS A 78 7.22 -14.63 -4.55
C LYS A 78 6.29 -15.56 -5.33
N PRO A 79 6.79 -16.62 -5.98
CA PRO A 79 5.91 -17.65 -6.47
C PRO A 79 5.09 -18.11 -5.26
N LEU A 80 3.76 -18.12 -5.39
CA LEU A 80 2.93 -18.83 -4.44
C LEU A 80 3.49 -20.26 -4.38
N PRO A 81 3.79 -20.82 -3.20
CA PRO A 81 3.94 -22.26 -3.12
C PRO A 81 2.58 -22.82 -3.56
N LEU A 82 2.52 -23.31 -4.80
CA LEU A 82 1.50 -24.25 -5.20
C LEU A 82 1.64 -25.37 -4.18
N GLY A 83 0.68 -25.46 -3.26
CA GLY A 83 0.66 -26.54 -2.30
C GLY A 83 0.81 -27.84 -3.07
N GLU A 84 1.77 -28.66 -2.65
CA GLU A 84 1.80 -30.07 -3.03
C GLU A 84 0.47 -30.66 -2.55
N VAL A 85 -0.52 -30.68 -3.46
CA VAL A 85 -1.74 -31.46 -3.27
C VAL A 85 -1.24 -32.90 -3.23
N GLY A 86 -1.32 -33.50 -2.05
CA GLY A 86 -0.78 -34.82 -1.77
C GLY A 86 -1.13 -35.82 -2.86
N GLU A 87 -0.10 -36.45 -3.42
CA GLU A 87 -0.23 -37.71 -4.12
C GLU A 87 -0.62 -38.77 -3.09
N GLY A 88 -1.93 -38.94 -2.95
CA GLY A 88 -2.54 -40.08 -2.31
C GLY A 88 -3.55 -40.71 -3.27
N LEU A 89 -3.34 -42.01 -3.50
CA LEU A 89 -4.27 -43.01 -4.04
C LEU A 89 -4.34 -43.15 -5.57
N ASN A 90 -3.53 -44.08 -6.09
CA ASN A 90 -4.02 -45.29 -6.78
C ASN A 90 -3.05 -46.45 -6.53
#